data_AF-A0A7R9D783-F1
#
_entry.id   AF-A0A7R9D783-F1
#
_cell.length_a   1.000
_cell.length_b   1.000
_cell.length_c   1.000
_cell.angle_alpha   90.00
_cell.angle_beta   90.00
_cell.angle_gamma   90.00
#
_symmetry.space_group_name_H-M   'P 1'
#
loop_
_entity.id
_entity.type
_entity.pdbx_description
1 polymer ?
#
loop_
_entity_poly.entity_id
_entity_poly.type
_entity_poly.pdbx_seq_one_letter_code
_entity_poly.pdbx_strand_id
1 'polypeptide(L)'
;MIFTALFALRLDGTVHWSFWTVFIPIWFWKFMVVIGATIGSYVWWRYPHFRLEGEAYVHYKAMLISLALHLILLMFELLVCDKLDSGRHLWILVFIPLIFISIVSIAVCIWAVKHDRSFELELFCSVNILQFIFLALRLDGFISWSWEVVFVPLWILMCLSLVGVLYTIIFAGILLRAPEVNPQQRRTSFNSALGYTFLVIPILIFQGM
;
A
#
# COMPACT_ATOMS: atom_id res chain seq x y z
N MET A 1 -10.09 4.41 9.12
CA MET A 1 -11.39 4.56 9.79
C MET A 1 -11.68 6.01 10.17
N ILE A 2 -10.91 6.66 11.06
CA ILE A 2 -11.19 8.06 11.45
C ILE A 2 -11.04 9.01 10.25
N PHE A 3 -9.92 8.93 9.53
CA PHE A 3 -9.71 9.74 8.32
C PHE A 3 -10.83 9.54 7.29
N THR A 4 -11.16 8.29 6.96
CA THR A 4 -12.18 7.97 5.95
C THR A 4 -13.56 8.51 6.34
N ALA A 5 -13.91 8.48 7.63
CA ALA A 5 -15.16 9.07 8.12
C ALA A 5 -15.16 10.60 8.02
N LEU A 6 -14.08 11.27 8.46
CA LEU A 6 -13.96 12.73 8.35
C LEU A 6 -13.94 13.21 6.90
N PHE A 7 -13.27 12.45 6.02
CA PHE A 7 -13.20 12.73 4.60
C PHE A 7 -14.56 12.60 3.93
N ALA A 8 -15.31 11.53 4.21
CA ALA A 8 -16.67 11.35 3.71
C ALA A 8 -17.61 12.48 4.18
N LEU A 9 -17.62 12.77 5.49
CA LEU A 9 -18.43 13.86 6.05
C LEU A 9 -18.10 15.22 5.42
N ARG A 10 -16.82 15.45 5.10
CA ARG A 10 -16.37 16.67 4.42
C ARG A 10 -16.88 16.73 2.99
N LEU A 11 -16.80 15.62 2.24
CA LEU A 11 -17.31 15.53 0.87
C LEU A 11 -18.84 15.69 0.80
N ASP A 12 -19.56 15.17 1.80
CA ASP A 12 -21.02 15.30 1.92
C ASP A 12 -21.46 16.72 2.33
N GLY A 13 -20.52 17.64 2.57
CA GLY A 13 -20.81 19.01 2.98
C GLY A 13 -21.34 19.16 4.41
N THR A 14 -21.40 18.07 5.18
CA THR A 14 -21.87 18.08 6.58
C THR A 14 -20.90 18.81 7.52
N VAL A 15 -19.61 18.79 7.19
CA VAL A 15 -18.53 19.44 7.94
C VAL A 15 -17.84 20.47 7.04
N HIS A 16 -17.68 21.71 7.53
CA HIS A 16 -17.07 22.82 6.78
C HIS A 16 -15.58 23.05 7.09
N TRP A 17 -14.89 22.07 7.69
CA TRP A 17 -13.47 22.20 8.04
C TRP A 17 -12.56 22.24 6.82
N SER A 18 -11.35 22.80 6.96
CA SER A 18 -10.33 22.73 5.92
C SER A 18 -9.90 21.29 5.67
N PHE A 19 -9.50 20.95 4.44
CA PHE A 19 -8.96 19.61 4.15
C PHE A 19 -7.71 19.31 5.00
N TRP A 20 -6.93 20.33 5.37
CA TRP A 20 -5.82 20.21 6.31
C TRP A 20 -6.21 19.58 7.64
N THR A 21 -7.39 19.92 8.17
CA THR A 21 -7.88 19.36 9.45
C THR A 21 -8.33 17.90 9.27
N VAL A 22 -8.96 17.59 8.14
CA VAL A 22 -9.43 16.24 7.81
C VAL A 22 -8.29 15.24 7.68
N PHE A 23 -7.12 15.68 7.18
CA PHE A 23 -5.93 14.83 6.98
C PHE A 23 -5.10 14.58 8.25
N ILE A 24 -5.32 15.33 9.34
CA ILE A 24 -4.57 15.19 10.61
C ILE A 24 -4.43 13.74 11.11
N PRO A 25 -5.48 12.89 11.11
CA PRO A 25 -5.35 11.52 11.60
C PRO A 25 -4.32 10.69 10.83
N ILE A 26 -4.19 10.91 9.52
CA ILE A 26 -3.18 10.22 8.70
C ILE A 26 -1.79 10.80 8.98
N TRP A 27 -1.66 12.12 9.02
CA TRP A 27 -0.36 12.75 9.27
C TRP A 27 0.19 12.46 10.66
N PHE A 28 -0.69 12.30 11.66
CA PHE A 28 -0.29 11.81 12.98
C PHE A 28 0.37 10.44 12.90
N TRP A 29 -0.21 9.50 12.13
CA TRP A 29 0.40 8.19 11.90
C TRP A 29 1.77 8.31 11.22
N LYS A 30 1.89 9.14 10.17
CA LYS A 30 3.18 9.40 9.49
C LYS A 30 4.23 9.97 10.45
N PHE A 31 3.82 10.87 11.33
CA PHE A 31 4.68 11.46 12.34
C PHE A 31 5.21 10.40 13.33
N MET A 32 4.36 9.47 13.78
CA MET A 32 4.82 8.34 14.62
C MET A 32 5.87 7.49 13.91
N VAL A 33 5.70 7.23 12.61
CA VAL A 33 6.70 6.48 11.81
C VAL A 33 8.03 7.22 11.73
N VAL A 34 7.99 8.54 11.51
CA VAL A 34 9.20 9.38 11.47
C VAL A 34 9.90 9.34 12.83
N ILE A 35 9.17 9.50 13.94
CA ILE A 35 9.74 9.39 15.29
C ILE A 35 10.41 8.02 15.48
N GLY A 36 9.70 6.93 15.17
CA GLY A 36 10.24 5.57 15.30
C GLY A 36 11.55 5.39 14.52
N ALA A 37 11.61 5.90 13.29
CA ALA A 37 12.82 5.84 12.49
C ALA A 37 13.95 6.72 13.07
N THR A 38 13.65 7.92 13.57
CA THR A 38 14.66 8.79 14.20
C THR A 38 15.27 8.16 15.45
N ILE A 39 14.45 7.54 16.30
CA ILE A 39 14.91 6.80 17.49
C ILE A 39 15.75 5.60 17.05
N GLY A 40 15.28 4.83 16.07
CA GLY A 40 16.03 3.69 15.52
C GLY A 40 17.40 4.09 14.96
N SER A 41 17.48 5.19 14.20
CA SER A 41 18.73 5.75 13.69
C SER A 41 19.64 6.29 14.79
N TYR A 42 19.08 6.90 15.84
CA TYR A 42 19.85 7.35 16.99
C TYR A 42 20.50 6.17 17.73
N VAL A 43 19.74 5.10 18.01
CA VAL A 43 20.25 3.88 18.63
C VAL A 43 21.32 3.22 17.76
N TRP A 44 21.08 3.14 16.44
CA TRP A 44 22.04 2.61 15.47
C TRP A 44 23.37 3.37 15.43
N TRP A 45 23.33 4.68 15.63
CA TRP A 45 24.54 5.51 15.74
C TRP A 45 25.26 5.28 17.07
N ARG A 46 24.50 5.25 18.18
CA ARG A 46 25.05 5.19 19.54
C ARG A 46 25.69 3.84 19.87
N TYR A 47 25.17 2.75 19.31
CA TYR A 47 25.58 1.38 19.64
C TYR A 47 26.09 0.65 18.39
N PRO A 48 27.37 0.85 18.00
CA PRO A 48 27.93 0.24 16.80
C PRO A 48 28.06 -1.28 16.88
N HIS A 49 27.96 -1.89 18.07
CA HIS A 49 27.98 -3.34 18.25
C HIS A 49 26.85 -4.06 17.49
N PHE A 50 25.68 -3.43 17.33
CA PHE A 50 24.58 -3.95 16.53
C PHE A 50 24.90 -4.05 15.02
N ARG A 51 26.00 -3.45 14.54
CA ARG A 51 26.43 -3.58 13.14
C ARG A 51 27.07 -4.94 12.84
N LEU A 52 27.55 -5.63 13.88
CA LEU A 52 28.20 -6.94 13.76
C LEU A 52 27.16 -8.07 13.69
N GLU A 53 25.96 -7.84 14.25
CA GLU A 53 24.81 -8.73 14.06
C GLU A 53 24.18 -8.48 12.69
N GLY A 54 24.37 -9.43 11.77
CA GLY A 54 23.83 -9.34 10.41
C GLY A 54 22.31 -9.13 10.36
N GLU A 55 21.55 -9.68 11.32
CA GLU A 55 20.10 -9.50 11.38
C GLU A 55 19.69 -8.06 11.71
N ALA A 56 20.34 -7.42 12.68
CA ALA A 56 20.06 -6.04 13.06
C ALA A 56 20.30 -5.06 11.89
N TYR A 57 21.32 -5.34 11.06
CA TYR A 57 21.59 -4.57 9.84
C TYR A 57 20.47 -4.69 8.80
N VAL A 58 19.91 -5.88 8.60
CA VAL A 58 18.79 -6.10 7.68
C VAL A 58 17.54 -5.38 8.19
N HIS A 59 17.22 -5.47 9.48
CA HIS A 59 16.09 -4.77 10.09
C HIS A 59 16.22 -3.25 9.97
N TYR A 60 17.42 -2.70 10.19
CA TYR A 60 17.67 -1.27 10.04
C TYR A 60 17.46 -0.80 8.58
N LYS A 61 17.95 -1.56 7.60
CA LYS A 61 17.69 -1.28 6.17
C LYS A 61 16.21 -1.30 5.84
N ALA A 62 15.47 -2.31 6.33
CA ALA A 62 14.03 -2.41 6.13
C ALA A 62 13.29 -1.21 6.74
N MET A 63 13.70 -0.75 7.93
CA MET A 63 13.17 0.46 8.56
C MET A 63 13.41 1.71 7.69
N LEU A 64 14.60 1.89 7.12
CA LEU A 64 14.89 3.02 6.22
C LEU A 64 14.06 2.98 4.93
N ILE A 65 13.89 1.80 4.33
CA ILE A 65 13.03 1.63 3.16
C ILE A 65 11.58 1.98 3.53
N SER A 66 11.08 1.47 4.65
CA SER A 66 9.74 1.80 5.15
C SER A 66 9.57 3.31 5.36
N LEU A 67 10.55 3.97 5.99
CA LEU A 67 10.54 5.43 6.17
C LEU A 67 10.46 6.16 4.82
N ALA A 68 11.30 5.78 3.84
CA ALA A 68 11.30 6.40 2.52
C ALA A 68 9.94 6.30 1.83
N LEU A 69 9.31 5.11 1.86
CA LEU A 69 7.96 4.90 1.34
C LEU A 69 6.94 5.81 2.05
N HIS A 70 7.00 5.90 3.38
CA HIS A 70 6.10 6.75 4.15
C HIS A 70 6.25 8.24 3.83
N LEU A 71 7.47 8.71 3.58
CA LEU A 71 7.74 10.10 3.18
C LEU A 71 7.24 10.41 1.77
N ILE A 72 7.39 9.48 0.82
CA ILE A 72 6.83 9.64 -0.54
C ILE A 72 5.30 9.70 -0.49
N LEU A 73 4.67 8.83 0.31
CA LEU A 73 3.23 8.86 0.52
C LEU A 73 2.78 10.14 1.24
N LEU A 74 3.55 10.63 2.21
CA LEU A 74 3.28 11.93 2.85
C LEU A 74 3.33 13.08 1.83
N MET A 75 4.30 13.05 0.90
CA MET A 75 4.36 14.04 -0.19
C MET A 75 3.10 13.99 -1.07
N PHE A 76 2.63 12.79 -1.44
CA PHE A 76 1.37 12.62 -2.15
C PHE A 76 0.18 13.19 -1.35
N GLU A 77 0.05 12.84 -0.08
CA GLU A 77 -1.04 13.30 0.79
C GLU A 77 -1.06 14.83 0.94
N LEU A 78 0.09 15.48 1.06
CA LEU A 78 0.21 16.93 1.12
C LEU A 78 -0.25 17.59 -0.20
N LEU A 79 0.16 17.04 -1.34
CA LEU A 79 -0.27 17.53 -2.65
C LEU A 79 -1.77 17.34 -2.88
N VAL A 80 -2.34 16.22 -2.44
CA VAL A 80 -3.79 15.98 -2.49
C VAL A 80 -4.53 17.00 -1.62
N CYS A 81 -4.08 17.20 -0.39
CA CYS A 81 -4.70 18.16 0.53
C CYS A 81 -4.67 19.58 -0.05
N ASP A 82 -3.53 20.03 -0.57
CA ASP A 82 -3.40 21.35 -1.19
C ASP A 82 -4.25 21.50 -2.45
N LYS A 83 -4.34 20.46 -3.29
CA LYS A 83 -5.21 20.45 -4.47
C LYS A 83 -6.69 20.52 -4.09
N LEU A 84 -7.13 19.79 -3.08
CA LEU A 84 -8.51 19.79 -2.62
C LEU A 84 -8.93 21.13 -2.02
N ASP A 85 -8.01 21.82 -1.34
CA ASP A 85 -8.30 23.09 -0.68
C ASP A 85 -8.19 24.29 -1.64
N SER A 86 -7.17 24.31 -2.50
CA SER A 86 -6.85 25.47 -3.35
C SER A 86 -7.29 25.32 -4.80
N GLY A 87 -7.45 24.10 -5.30
CA GLY A 87 -7.79 23.81 -6.71
C GLY A 87 -6.72 24.18 -7.73
N ARG A 88 -5.55 24.69 -7.34
CA ARG A 88 -4.61 25.44 -8.20
C ARG A 88 -3.87 24.64 -9.26
N HIS A 89 -3.49 23.40 -8.95
CA HIS A 89 -2.56 22.60 -9.79
C HIS A 89 -3.28 21.44 -10.46
N LEU A 90 -2.68 20.78 -11.45
CA LEU A 90 -3.27 19.58 -12.06
C LEU A 90 -3.11 18.34 -11.17
N TRP A 91 -4.05 17.41 -11.25
CA TRP A 91 -3.99 16.11 -10.57
C TRP A 91 -2.79 15.29 -11.04
N ILE A 92 -2.35 15.40 -12.30
CA ILE A 92 -1.11 14.74 -12.74
C ILE A 92 0.11 15.09 -11.88
N LEU A 93 0.23 16.34 -11.43
CA LEU A 93 1.31 16.77 -10.54
C LEU A 93 1.17 16.13 -9.15
N VAL A 94 -0.06 16.04 -8.65
CA VAL A 94 -0.39 15.41 -7.36
C VAL A 94 0.02 13.94 -7.36
N PHE A 95 -0.16 13.24 -8.48
CA PHE A 95 0.17 11.81 -8.60
C PHE A 95 1.65 11.50 -8.94
N ILE A 96 2.50 12.51 -9.22
CA ILE A 96 3.94 12.31 -9.48
C ILE A 96 4.65 11.43 -8.44
N PRO A 97 4.46 11.60 -7.11
CA PRO A 97 5.13 10.76 -6.11
C PRO A 97 4.82 9.26 -6.30
N LEU A 98 3.56 8.94 -6.63
CA LEU A 98 3.11 7.57 -6.85
C LEU A 98 3.61 7.03 -8.21
N ILE A 99 3.61 7.84 -9.26
CA ILE A 99 4.17 7.42 -10.55
C ILE A 99 5.67 7.14 -10.41
N PHE A 100 6.39 7.98 -9.68
CA PHE A 100 7.81 7.79 -9.39
C PHE A 100 8.08 6.49 -8.63
N ILE A 101 7.31 6.23 -7.56
CA ILE A 101 7.47 5.00 -6.77
C ILE A 101 7.19 3.75 -7.61
N SER A 102 6.20 3.80 -8.50
CA SER A 102 5.89 2.70 -9.42
C SER A 102 7.03 2.43 -10.40
N ILE A 103 7.67 3.46 -10.98
CA ILE A 103 8.80 3.30 -11.89
C ILE A 103 9.99 2.65 -11.18
N VAL A 104 10.33 3.13 -9.98
CA VAL A 104 11.38 2.53 -9.15
C VAL A 104 11.03 1.07 -8.81
N SER A 105 9.76 0.80 -8.52
CA SER A 105 9.29 -0.54 -8.18
C SER A 105 9.46 -1.53 -9.33
N ILE A 106 9.30 -1.12 -10.59
CA ILE A 106 9.55 -2.00 -11.75
C ILE A 106 10.99 -2.50 -11.77
N ALA A 107 11.96 -1.61 -11.53
CA ALA A 107 13.37 -1.99 -11.47
C ALA A 107 13.66 -2.94 -10.28
N VAL A 108 13.05 -2.67 -9.12
CA VAL A 108 13.20 -3.52 -7.93
C VAL A 108 12.55 -4.89 -8.15
N CYS A 109 11.40 -4.97 -8.82
CA CYS A 109 10.75 -6.24 -9.18
C CYS A 109 11.67 -7.12 -10.04
N ILE A 110 12.29 -6.55 -11.10
CA ILE A 110 13.23 -7.29 -11.96
C ILE A 110 14.41 -7.80 -11.15
N TRP A 111 14.98 -6.94 -10.30
CA TRP A 111 16.07 -7.33 -9.41
C TRP A 111 15.65 -8.42 -8.41
N ALA A 112 14.47 -8.31 -7.81
CA ALA A 112 13.97 -9.25 -6.80
C ALA A 112 13.68 -10.63 -7.39
N VAL A 113 13.08 -10.70 -8.60
CA VAL A 113 12.87 -11.96 -9.34
C VAL A 113 14.21 -12.66 -9.60
N LYS A 114 15.25 -11.90 -9.97
CA LYS A 114 16.57 -12.47 -10.24
C LYS A 114 17.26 -13.03 -8.98
N HIS A 115 16.90 -12.54 -7.79
CA HIS A 115 17.52 -12.92 -6.52
C HIS A 115 16.58 -13.71 -5.60
N ASP A 116 15.46 -14.21 -6.12
CA ASP A 116 14.45 -15.00 -5.39
C ASP A 116 13.95 -14.32 -4.10
N ARG A 117 13.82 -12.99 -4.12
CA ARG A 117 13.37 -12.18 -2.98
C ARG A 117 11.89 -11.86 -3.11
N SER A 118 11.10 -11.89 -2.05
CA SER A 118 9.68 -11.52 -2.07
C SER A 118 9.46 -10.03 -2.40
N PHE A 119 8.61 -9.69 -3.38
CA PHE A 119 8.43 -8.32 -3.89
C PHE A 119 6.95 -7.88 -3.99
N GLU A 120 6.12 -8.27 -3.02
CA GLU A 120 4.66 -8.04 -3.09
C GLU A 120 4.26 -6.57 -3.23
N LEU A 121 4.86 -5.68 -2.42
CA LEU A 121 4.55 -4.25 -2.45
C LEU A 121 5.05 -3.60 -3.75
N GLU A 122 6.26 -3.95 -4.18
CA GLU A 122 6.84 -3.43 -5.41
C GLU A 122 6.05 -3.89 -6.64
N LEU A 123 5.57 -5.13 -6.64
CA LEU A 123 4.67 -5.63 -7.69
C LEU A 123 3.36 -4.85 -7.72
N PHE A 124 2.75 -4.62 -6.55
CA PHE A 124 1.53 -3.84 -6.43
C PHE A 124 1.70 -2.42 -6.99
N CYS A 125 2.77 -1.72 -6.62
CA CYS A 125 3.06 -0.39 -7.14
C CYS A 125 3.34 -0.42 -8.65
N SER A 126 4.08 -1.42 -9.14
CA SER A 126 4.44 -1.56 -10.56
C SER A 126 3.20 -1.73 -11.45
N VAL A 127 2.31 -2.65 -11.07
CA VAL A 127 1.10 -2.96 -11.87
C VAL A 127 0.11 -1.80 -11.87
N ASN A 128 0.03 -1.03 -10.78
CA ASN A 128 -0.87 0.12 -10.67
C ASN A 128 -0.36 1.42 -11.31
N ILE A 129 0.79 1.43 -11.97
CA ILE A 129 1.32 2.64 -12.61
C ILE A 129 0.32 3.27 -13.59
N LEU A 130 -0.33 2.44 -14.41
CA LEU A 130 -1.33 2.90 -15.38
C LEU A 130 -2.57 3.45 -14.67
N GLN A 131 -2.96 2.85 -13.55
CA GLN A 131 -4.10 3.32 -12.77
C GLN A 131 -3.85 4.71 -12.20
N PHE A 132 -2.66 4.97 -11.65
CA PHE A 132 -2.29 6.29 -11.14
C PHE A 132 -2.31 7.36 -12.25
N ILE A 133 -1.85 7.01 -13.45
CA ILE A 133 -1.88 7.89 -14.62
C ILE A 133 -3.33 8.14 -15.06
N PHE A 134 -4.13 7.08 -15.26
CA PHE A 134 -5.51 7.21 -15.70
C PHE A 134 -6.37 7.97 -14.69
N LEU A 135 -6.17 7.73 -13.39
CA LEU A 135 -6.87 8.43 -12.34
C LEU A 135 -6.56 9.93 -12.36
N ALA A 136 -5.28 10.30 -12.49
CA ALA A 136 -4.87 11.69 -12.63
C ALA A 136 -5.50 12.36 -13.86
N LEU A 137 -5.36 11.73 -15.04
CA LEU A 137 -5.91 12.27 -16.29
C LEU A 137 -7.44 12.38 -16.28
N ARG A 138 -8.12 11.44 -15.62
CA ARG A 138 -9.57 11.45 -15.45
C ARG A 138 -10.01 12.59 -14.55
N LEU A 139 -9.32 12.79 -13.43
CA LEU A 139 -9.60 13.87 -12.48
C LEU A 139 -9.30 15.25 -13.07
N ASP A 140 -8.33 15.35 -13.98
CA ASP A 140 -8.03 16.56 -14.75
C ASP A 140 -9.00 16.81 -15.92
N GLY A 141 -9.88 15.84 -16.25
CA GLY A 141 -10.83 15.94 -17.35
C GLY A 141 -10.22 15.74 -18.75
N PHE A 142 -8.97 15.30 -18.84
CA PHE A 142 -8.33 14.99 -20.13
C PHE A 142 -8.91 13.75 -20.81
N ILE A 143 -9.38 12.78 -20.01
CA ILE A 143 -10.02 11.56 -20.50
C ILE A 143 -11.46 11.44 -20.01
N SER A 144 -12.36 11.09 -20.93
CA SER A 144 -13.80 10.94 -20.65
C SER A 144 -14.22 9.49 -20.30
N TRP A 145 -13.26 8.57 -20.17
CA TRP A 145 -13.52 7.14 -19.93
C TRP A 145 -14.33 6.85 -18.67
N SER A 146 -15.06 5.73 -18.66
CA SER A 146 -15.77 5.27 -17.46
C SER A 146 -14.77 4.94 -16.34
N TRP A 147 -15.23 5.10 -15.08
CA TRP A 147 -14.42 4.77 -13.91
C TRP A 147 -13.95 3.31 -13.93
N GLU A 148 -14.76 2.41 -14.46
CA GLU A 148 -14.41 1.01 -14.70
C GLU A 148 -13.10 0.85 -15.47
N VAL A 149 -12.94 1.56 -16.59
CA VAL A 149 -11.72 1.50 -17.42
C VAL A 149 -10.51 2.06 -16.67
N VAL A 150 -10.70 3.15 -15.90
CA VAL A 150 -9.64 3.76 -15.08
C VAL A 150 -9.13 2.78 -14.02
N PHE A 151 -10.00 1.93 -13.47
CA PHE A 151 -9.69 0.97 -12.42
C PHE A 151 -9.28 -0.43 -12.91
N VAL A 152 -9.22 -0.67 -14.22
CA VAL A 152 -8.82 -1.97 -14.82
C VAL A 152 -7.53 -2.55 -14.22
N PRO A 153 -6.43 -1.79 -13.99
CA PRO A 153 -5.22 -2.38 -13.42
C PRO A 153 -5.43 -2.94 -12.00
N LEU A 154 -6.28 -2.32 -11.18
CA LEU A 154 -6.66 -2.89 -9.87
C LEU A 154 -7.48 -4.16 -10.03
N TRP A 155 -8.41 -4.19 -10.98
CA TRP A 155 -9.22 -5.38 -11.21
C TRP A 155 -8.36 -6.58 -11.58
N ILE A 156 -7.32 -6.38 -12.41
CA ILE A 156 -6.35 -7.43 -12.74
C ILE A 156 -5.66 -7.95 -11.48
N LEU A 157 -5.21 -7.06 -10.59
CA LEU A 157 -4.60 -7.46 -9.31
C LEU A 157 -5.58 -8.16 -8.39
N MET A 158 -6.83 -7.71 -8.31
CA MET A 158 -7.86 -8.35 -7.50
C MET A 158 -8.16 -9.75 -8.03
N CYS A 159 -8.31 -9.92 -9.33
CA CYS A 159 -8.48 -11.23 -9.96
C CYS A 159 -7.30 -12.16 -9.68
N LEU A 160 -6.06 -11.67 -9.81
CA LEU A 160 -4.86 -12.44 -9.50
C LEU A 160 -4.82 -12.83 -8.01
N SER A 161 -5.17 -11.89 -7.12
CA SER A 161 -5.23 -12.15 -5.68
C SER A 161 -6.30 -13.19 -5.35
N LEU A 162 -7.47 -13.14 -5.99
CA LEU A 162 -8.56 -14.09 -5.81
C LEU A 162 -8.12 -15.51 -6.20
N VAL A 163 -7.43 -15.65 -7.35
CA VAL A 163 -6.85 -16.94 -7.76
C VAL A 163 -5.83 -17.44 -6.73
N GLY A 164 -4.98 -16.55 -6.20
CA GLY A 164 -4.04 -16.87 -5.12
C GLY A 164 -4.74 -17.34 -3.84
N VAL A 165 -5.81 -16.66 -3.43
CA VAL A 165 -6.63 -17.07 -2.28
C VAL A 165 -7.24 -18.45 -2.51
N LEU A 166 -7.87 -18.68 -3.67
CA LEU A 166 -8.45 -19.97 -4.02
C LEU A 166 -7.41 -21.10 -3.97
N TYR A 167 -6.21 -20.85 -4.51
CA TYR A 167 -5.10 -21.79 -4.42
C TYR A 167 -4.73 -22.10 -2.97
N THR A 168 -4.61 -21.08 -2.12
CA THR A 168 -4.26 -21.27 -0.70
C THR A 168 -5.35 -22.05 0.07
N ILE A 169 -6.64 -21.84 -0.27
CA ILE A 169 -7.76 -22.57 0.31
C ILE A 169 -7.71 -24.05 -0.10
N ILE A 170 -7.52 -24.33 -1.39
CA ILE A 170 -7.40 -25.71 -1.91
C ILE A 170 -6.22 -26.41 -1.24
N PHE A 171 -5.06 -25.75 -1.18
CA PHE A 171 -3.86 -26.28 -0.55
C PHE A 171 -4.06 -26.56 0.95
N ALA A 172 -4.69 -25.62 1.68
CA ALA A 172 -5.07 -25.83 3.08
C ALA A 172 -6.04 -27.00 3.24
N GLY A 173 -7.01 -27.16 2.33
CA GLY A 173 -7.94 -28.28 2.28
C GLY A 173 -7.25 -29.63 2.06
N ILE A 174 -6.24 -29.69 1.20
CA ILE A 174 -5.42 -30.90 0.98
C ILE A 174 -4.59 -31.23 2.22
N LEU A 175 -3.90 -30.24 2.81
CA LEU A 175 -3.12 -30.40 4.04
C LEU A 175 -3.97 -30.84 5.23
N LEU A 176 -5.24 -30.42 5.30
CA LEU A 176 -6.17 -30.87 6.33
C LEU A 176 -6.51 -32.36 6.22
N ARG A 177 -6.44 -32.94 5.01
CA ARG A 177 -6.70 -34.36 4.75
C ARG A 177 -5.44 -35.23 4.83
N ALA A 178 -4.25 -34.64 4.82
CA ALA A 178 -3.00 -35.37 4.95
C ALA A 178 -2.73 -35.71 6.43
N PRO A 179 -2.55 -37.00 6.79
CA PRO A 179 -2.42 -37.43 8.19
C PRO A 179 -1.06 -37.11 8.85
N GLU A 180 -0.02 -36.81 8.06
CA GLU A 180 1.38 -36.71 8.50
C GLU A 180 1.89 -35.25 8.69
N VAL A 181 1.02 -34.24 8.65
CA VAL A 181 1.46 -32.83 8.63
C VAL A 181 1.52 -32.21 10.02
N ASN A 182 2.61 -31.48 10.31
CA ASN A 182 2.78 -30.74 11.56
C ASN A 182 1.58 -29.80 11.84
N PRO A 183 0.90 -29.92 13.00
CA PRO A 183 -0.29 -29.12 13.33
C PRO A 183 -0.06 -27.60 13.33
N GLN A 184 1.18 -27.14 13.54
CA GLN A 184 1.51 -25.72 13.44
C GLN A 184 1.45 -25.21 12.00
N GLN A 185 2.01 -25.95 11.05
CA GLN A 185 1.98 -25.58 9.62
C GLN A 185 0.56 -25.57 9.07
N ARG A 186 -0.29 -26.50 9.53
CA ARG A 186 -1.72 -26.55 9.21
C ARG A 186 -2.47 -25.31 9.71
N ARG A 187 -2.18 -24.84 10.93
CA ARG A 187 -2.78 -23.61 11.49
C ARG A 187 -2.33 -22.36 10.74
N THR A 188 -1.04 -22.27 10.39
CA THR A 188 -0.51 -21.14 9.63
C THR A 188 -1.18 -21.04 8.25
N SER A 189 -1.25 -22.14 7.49
CA SER A 189 -1.92 -22.12 6.18
C SER A 189 -3.40 -21.77 6.26
N PHE A 190 -4.11 -22.25 7.28
CA PHE A 190 -5.53 -21.92 7.48
C PHE A 190 -5.73 -20.44 7.87
N ASN A 191 -4.89 -19.91 8.76
CA ASN A 191 -4.95 -18.51 9.17
C ASN A 191 -4.61 -17.56 8.02
N SER A 192 -3.63 -17.91 7.19
CA SER A 192 -3.30 -17.16 5.97
C SER A 192 -4.47 -17.15 4.98
N ALA A 193 -5.07 -18.32 4.70
CA ALA A 193 -6.21 -18.42 3.79
C ALA A 193 -7.42 -17.60 4.27
N LEU A 194 -7.75 -17.66 5.56
CA LEU A 194 -8.79 -16.82 6.16
C LEU A 194 -8.46 -15.33 6.06
N GLY A 195 -7.23 -14.94 6.40
CA GLY A 195 -6.78 -13.56 6.35
C GLY A 195 -6.93 -12.94 4.95
N TYR A 196 -6.47 -13.64 3.91
CA TYR A 196 -6.61 -13.15 2.54
C TYR A 196 -8.08 -13.11 2.07
N THR A 197 -8.90 -14.08 2.48
CA THR A 197 -10.33 -14.12 2.14
C THR A 197 -11.10 -12.92 2.73
N PHE A 198 -10.84 -12.59 4.00
CA PHE A 198 -11.45 -11.44 4.66
C PHE A 198 -10.98 -10.09 4.12
N LEU A 199 -9.84 -10.04 3.44
CA LEU A 199 -9.30 -8.81 2.86
C LEU A 199 -9.85 -8.59 1.44
N VAL A 200 -9.87 -9.64 0.61
CA VAL A 200 -10.21 -9.52 -0.82
C VAL A 200 -11.72 -9.44 -1.06
N ILE A 201 -12.54 -10.21 -0.33
CA ILE A 201 -14.00 -10.28 -0.58
C ILE A 201 -14.71 -8.95 -0.29
N PRO A 202 -14.48 -8.24 0.83
CA PRO A 202 -15.16 -6.97 1.08
C PRO A 202 -14.80 -5.89 0.06
N ILE A 203 -13.56 -5.90 -0.42
CA ILE A 203 -13.10 -4.94 -1.45
C ILE A 203 -13.80 -5.23 -2.78
N LEU A 204 -13.94 -6.50 -3.17
CA LEU A 204 -14.70 -6.90 -4.37
C LEU A 204 -16.16 -6.50 -4.29
N ILE A 205 -16.82 -6.71 -3.13
CA ILE A 205 -18.22 -6.33 -2.93
C ILE A 205 -18.39 -4.82 -3.03
N PHE A 206 -17.50 -4.04 -2.39
CA PHE A 206 -17.57 -2.59 -2.39
C PHE A 206 -17.31 -1.97 -3.78
N GLN A 207 -16.53 -2.64 -4.63
CA GLN A 207 -16.25 -2.16 -5.99
C GLN A 207 -17.22 -2.69 -7.06
N GLY A 208 -17.94 -3.77 -6.78
CA GLY A 208 -18.93 -4.38 -7.69
C GLY A 208 -20.38 -3.92 -7.47
N MET A 209 -20.64 -3.13 -6.42
CA MET A 209 -21.90 -2.43 -6.16
C MET A 209 -21.85 -1.00 -6.68
#